data_AF-A0A7V4X9L9-F1
#
_entry.id   AF-A0A7V4X9L9-F1
#
_cell.length_a   1.000
_cell.length_b   1.000
_cell.length_c   1.000
_cell.angle_alpha   90.00
_cell.angle_beta   90.00
_cell.angle_gamma   90.00
#
_symmetry.space_group_name_H-M   'P 1'
#
loop_
_entity.id
_entity.type
_entity.pdbx_description
1 polymer ?
#
loop_
_entity_poly.entity_id
_entity_poly.type
_entity_poly.pdbx_seq_one_letter_code
_entity_poly.pdbx_strand_id
1 'polypeptide(L)'
;MVKERVKVKIYRSLKALHVQAVDSDGKVILGRIYKFQKGRKPVEQAEEFGQEFGKNLSSKVKEIAFDRGRFLYHGQIESFAEGMRKAGIIF
;
A
#
# COMPACT_ATOMS: atom_id res chain seq x y z
N MET A 1 -6.30 -16.66 -14.33
CA MET A 1 -7.51 -16.09 -13.71
C MET A 1 -7.10 -14.90 -12.88
N VAL A 2 -7.25 -13.70 -13.42
CA VAL A 2 -7.06 -12.45 -12.66
C VAL A 2 -8.29 -12.33 -11.78
N LYS A 3 -8.16 -12.62 -10.49
CA LYS A 3 -9.30 -12.55 -9.57
C LYS A 3 -9.66 -11.09 -9.37
N GLU A 4 -10.90 -10.78 -9.70
CA GLU A 4 -11.35 -9.46 -10.16
C GLU A 4 -11.31 -8.34 -9.11
N ARG A 5 -10.94 -8.59 -7.85
CA ARG A 5 -10.93 -7.53 -6.82
C ARG A 5 -9.86 -7.76 -5.76
N VAL A 6 -8.62 -7.41 -6.08
CA VAL A 6 -7.54 -7.36 -5.10
C VAL A 6 -7.71 -6.13 -4.22
N LYS A 7 -7.76 -6.32 -2.90
CA LYS A 7 -7.88 -5.24 -1.92
C LYS A 7 -6.53 -5.01 -1.23
N VAL A 8 -6.07 -3.77 -1.21
CA VAL A 8 -4.86 -3.39 -0.46
C VAL A 8 -5.27 -2.83 0.88
N LYS A 9 -5.03 -3.61 1.93
CA LYS A 9 -5.29 -3.25 3.33
C LYS A 9 -4.08 -2.57 3.93
N ILE A 10 -4.32 -1.42 4.57
CA ILE A 10 -3.28 -0.67 5.27
C ILE A 10 -3.53 -0.69 6.77
N TYR A 11 -2.48 -0.99 7.51
CA TYR A 11 -2.44 -0.86 8.95
C TYR A 11 -1.25 0.00 9.37
N ARG A 12 -1.55 1.17 9.92
CA ARG A 12 -0.57 2.13 10.42
C ARG A 12 -0.34 1.92 11.91
N SER A 13 0.92 1.78 12.28
CA SER A 13 1.42 1.85 13.66
C SER A 13 2.25 3.12 13.86
N LEU A 14 2.63 3.41 15.10
CA LEU A 14 3.50 4.55 15.43
C LEU A 14 4.90 4.44 14.78
N LYS A 15 5.40 3.21 14.61
CA LYS A 15 6.78 2.93 14.16
C LYS A 15 6.85 2.26 12.78
N ALA A 16 5.73 1.81 12.22
CA ALA A 16 5.72 1.02 11.00
C ALA A 16 4.40 1.16 10.24
N LEU A 17 4.48 0.94 8.92
CA LEU A 17 3.33 0.80 8.04
C LEU A 17 3.27 -0.65 7.54
N HIS A 18 2.14 -1.30 7.76
CA HIS A 18 1.89 -2.66 7.31
C HIS A 18 0.90 -2.60 6.15
N VAL A 19 1.25 -3.22 5.03
CA VAL A 19 0.41 -3.21 3.84
C VAL A 19 0.30 -4.62 3.29
N GLN A 20 -0.93 -5.04 3.00
CA GLN A 20 -1.24 -6.35 2.47
C GLN A 20 -2.19 -6.24 1.29
N ALA A 21 -1.78 -6.75 0.13
CA ALA A 21 -2.64 -7.01 -1.00
C ALA A 21 -3.28 -8.39 -0.83
N VAL A 22 -4.61 -8.41 -0.71
CA VAL A 22 -5.41 -9.59 -0.45
C VAL A 22 -6.38 -9.80 -1.60
N ASP A 23 -6.50 -11.04 -2.03
CA ASP A 23 -7.40 -11.46 -3.09
C ASP A 23 -8.86 -11.58 -2.61
N SER A 24 -9.82 -11.76 -3.53
CA SER A 24 -11.23 -12.01 -3.23
C SER A 24 -11.47 -13.19 -2.30
N ASP A 25 -10.61 -14.21 -2.37
CA ASP A 25 -10.70 -15.43 -1.55
C ASP A 25 -9.96 -15.31 -0.22
N GLY A 26 -9.48 -14.11 0.14
CA GLY A 26 -8.74 -13.89 1.38
C GLY A 26 -7.28 -14.33 1.34
N LYS A 27 -6.75 -14.74 0.17
CA LYS A 27 -5.32 -15.08 0.02
C LYS A 27 -4.46 -13.83 -0.06
N VAL A 28 -3.36 -13.80 0.68
CA VAL A 28 -2.38 -12.70 0.63
C VAL A 28 -1.48 -12.86 -0.59
N ILE A 29 -1.56 -11.92 -1.52
CA ILE A 29 -0.77 -11.89 -2.77
C ILE A 29 0.60 -11.25 -2.51
N LEU A 30 0.61 -10.20 -1.69
CA LEU A 30 1.80 -9.44 -1.34
C LEU A 30 1.60 -8.80 0.03
N GLY A 31 2.45 -9.13 0.99
CA GLY A 31 2.49 -8.46 2.30
C GLY A 31 3.85 -7.84 2.51
N ARG A 32 3.89 -6.57 2.91
CA ARG A 32 5.13 -5.89 3.32
C ARG A 32 4.93 -5.07 4.58
N ILE A 33 6.00 -4.98 5.33
CA ILE A 33 6.09 -4.16 6.54
C ILE A 33 7.24 -3.19 6.33
N TYR A 34 6.94 -1.90 6.40
CA TYR A 34 7.93 -0.84 6.36
C TYR A 34 8.11 -0.27 7.76
N LYS A 35 9.32 -0.33 8.30
CA LYS A 35 9.65 0.31 9.59
C LYS A 35 10.19 1.70 9.32
N PHE A 36 9.58 2.71 9.93
CA PHE A 36 10.03 4.09 9.77
C PHE A 36 11.39 4.29 10.43
N GLN A 37 12.29 4.91 9.70
CA GLN A 37 13.60 5.34 10.18
C GLN A 37 13.45 6.65 10.97
N LYS A 38 14.17 6.73 12.09
CA LYS A 38 14.26 7.96 12.89
C LYS A 38 15.05 9.02 12.11
N GLY A 39 14.62 10.28 12.21
CA GLY A 39 15.29 11.40 11.54
C GLY A 39 14.79 11.72 10.12
N ARG A 40 13.94 10.88 9.52
CA ARG A 40 13.25 11.16 8.26
C ARG A 40 11.76 11.39 8.49
N LYS A 41 11.11 12.23 7.68
CA LYS A 41 9.66 12.45 7.83
C LYS A 41 8.91 11.16 7.46
N PRO A 42 7.93 10.72 8.27
CA PRO A 42 7.15 9.52 7.98
C PRO A 42 6.34 9.60 6.68
N VAL A 43 6.00 10.81 6.22
CA VAL A 43 5.21 11.04 4.99
C VAL A 43 6.05 10.73 3.75
N GLU A 44 7.29 11.19 3.69
CA GLU A 44 8.21 10.93 2.57
C GLU A 44 8.54 9.43 2.48
N GLN A 45 8.81 8.81 3.63
CA GLN A 45 9.05 7.37 3.71
C GLN A 45 7.84 6.52 3.27
N ALA A 46 6.62 7.00 3.54
CA ALA A 46 5.40 6.34 3.09
C ALA A 46 5.24 6.44 1.56
N GLU A 47 5.66 7.55 0.95
CA GLU A 47 5.67 7.71 -0.51
C GLU A 47 6.64 6.72 -1.17
N GLU A 48 7.88 6.69 -0.70
CA GLU A 48 8.93 5.78 -1.20
C GLU A 48 8.48 4.32 -1.10
N PHE A 49 7.89 3.96 0.05
CA PHE A 49 7.34 2.63 0.26
C PHE A 49 6.13 2.35 -0.65
N GLY A 50 5.26 3.32 -0.89
CA GLY A 50 4.13 3.21 -1.82
C GLY A 50 4.58 2.96 -3.25
N GLN A 51 5.62 3.65 -3.71
CA GLN A 51 6.20 3.42 -5.03
C GLN A 51 6.83 2.02 -5.14
N GLU A 52 7.61 1.59 -4.14
CA GLU A 52 8.22 0.26 -4.14
C GLU A 52 7.15 -0.84 -4.10
N PHE A 53 6.15 -0.70 -3.24
CA PHE A 53 5.05 -1.67 -3.12
C PHE A 53 4.21 -1.72 -4.39
N GLY A 54 3.87 -0.56 -4.95
CA GLY A 54 3.12 -0.45 -6.20
C GLY A 54 3.86 -1.07 -7.38
N LYS A 55 5.17 -0.86 -7.52
CA LYS A 55 5.98 -1.50 -8.57
C LYS A 55 5.92 -3.02 -8.46
N ASN A 56 6.12 -3.57 -7.27
CA ASN A 56 6.05 -5.02 -7.03
C ASN A 56 4.65 -5.60 -7.30
N LEU A 57 3.60 -4.83 -7.01
CA LEU A 57 2.22 -5.24 -7.21
C LEU A 57 1.81 -5.14 -8.69
N SER A 58 2.33 -4.17 -9.43
CA SER A 58 1.98 -3.89 -10.83
C SER A 58 2.27 -5.07 -11.77
N SER A 59 3.30 -5.85 -11.45
CA SER A 59 3.66 -7.09 -12.16
C SER A 59 2.65 -8.22 -11.94
N LYS A 60 1.81 -8.13 -10.92
CA LYS A 60 0.83 -9.17 -10.53
C LYS A 60 -0.61 -8.72 -10.78
N VAL A 61 -0.90 -7.44 -10.56
CA VAL A 61 -2.24 -6.87 -10.50
C VAL A 61 -2.21 -5.44 -11.04
N LYS A 62 -3.13 -5.10 -11.95
CA LYS A 62 -3.26 -3.74 -12.51
C LYS A 62 -4.27 -2.87 -11.76
N GLU A 63 -5.37 -3.48 -11.33
CA GLU A 63 -6.47 -2.79 -10.65
C GLU A 63 -6.62 -3.34 -9.23
N ILE A 64 -6.67 -2.44 -8.25
CA ILE A 64 -6.90 -2.80 -6.85
C ILE A 64 -8.01 -1.94 -6.27
N ALA A 65 -8.57 -2.37 -5.15
CA ALA A 65 -9.34 -1.50 -4.27
C ALA A 65 -8.47 -1.09 -3.07
N PHE A 66 -8.34 0.21 -2.84
CA PHE A 66 -7.55 0.73 -1.73
C PHE A 66 -8.37 0.79 -0.45
N ASP A 67 -7.99 -0.04 0.52
CA ASP A 67 -8.62 -0.16 1.83
C ASP A 67 -7.78 0.57 2.90
N ARG A 68 -8.19 1.80 3.19
CA ARG A 68 -7.62 2.65 4.24
C ARG A 68 -7.99 2.21 5.67
N GLY A 69 -8.86 1.21 5.81
CA GLY A 69 -9.36 0.74 7.11
C GLY A 69 -9.98 1.88 7.93
N ARG A 70 -9.58 1.95 9.21
CA ARG A 70 -10.06 2.96 10.17
C ARG A 70 -9.32 4.31 10.12
N PHE A 71 -8.35 4.46 9.22
CA PHE A 71 -7.48 5.63 9.18
C PHE A 71 -8.03 6.69 8.22
N LEU A 72 -7.89 7.96 8.61
CA LEU A 72 -8.19 9.09 7.73
C LEU A 72 -7.25 9.07 6.52
N TYR A 73 -7.79 9.36 5.34
CA TYR A 73 -7.00 9.53 4.14
C TYR A 73 -6.28 10.89 4.21
N HIS A 74 -5.14 10.89 4.90
CA HIS A 74 -4.32 12.07 5.13
C HIS A 74 -2.88 11.67 5.46
N GLY A 75 -1.94 12.57 5.18
CA GLY A 75 -0.54 12.43 5.57
C GLY A 75 0.10 11.16 5.01
N GLN A 76 0.45 10.21 5.89
CA GLN A 76 1.11 8.97 5.48
C GLN A 76 0.25 8.10 4.54
N ILE A 77 -1.07 8.05 4.76
CA ILE A 77 -1.98 7.21 3.96
C ILE A 77 -2.11 7.77 2.54
N GLU A 78 -2.27 9.10 2.45
CA GLU A 78 -2.38 9.84 1.19
C GLU A 78 -1.07 9.74 0.40
N SER A 79 0.06 10.01 1.05
CA SER A 79 1.39 9.90 0.44
C SER A 79 1.70 8.48 -0.06
N PHE A 80 1.32 7.45 0.71
CA PHE A 80 1.44 6.06 0.26
C PHE A 80 0.59 5.79 -0.99
N ALA A 81 -0.65 6.30 -1.02
CA ALA A 81 -1.53 6.17 -2.19
C ALA A 81 -0.97 6.91 -3.42
N GLU A 82 -0.41 8.11 -3.26
CA GLU A 82 0.29 8.81 -4.34
C GLU A 82 1.48 8.01 -4.87
N GLY A 83 2.28 7.43 -3.98
CA GLY A 83 3.37 6.54 -4.37
C GLY A 83 2.90 5.34 -5.19
N MET A 84 1.79 4.71 -4.80
CA MET A 84 1.19 3.61 -5.56
C MET A 84 0.67 4.05 -6.94
N ARG A 85 0.06 5.24 -7.04
CA ARG A 85 -0.40 5.82 -8.31
C ARG A 85 0.77 6.11 -9.25
N LYS A 86 1.88 6.67 -8.73
CA LYS A 86 3.12 6.89 -9.49
C LYS A 86 3.73 5.59 -10.03
N ALA A 87 3.49 4.47 -9.34
CA ALA A 87 3.90 3.15 -9.79
C ALA A 87 2.97 2.50 -10.83
N GLY A 88 1.87 3.18 -11.23
CA GLY A 88 0.98 2.73 -12.28
C GLY A 88 -0.13 1.77 -11.85
N ILE A 89 -0.40 1.66 -10.54
CA ILE A 89 -1.56 0.91 -10.02
C ILE A 89 -2.81 1.80 -10.12
N ILE A 90 -3.91 1.23 -10.61
CA ILE A 90 -5.20 1.91 -10.74
C ILE A 90 -6.12 1.49 -9.58
N PHE A 91 -6.67 2.48 -8.85
CA PHE A 91 -7.58 2.28 -7.71
C PHE A 91 -8.32 3.55 -7.28
#